data_AF-A0A2N1MM37-F1
#
_entry.id   AF-A0A2N1MM37-F1
#
_cell.length_a   1.000
_cell.length_b   1.000
_cell.length_c   1.000
_cell.angle_alpha   90.00
_cell.angle_beta   90.00
_cell.angle_gamma   90.00
#
_symmetry.space_group_name_H-M   'P 1'
#
loop_
_entity.id
_entity.type
_entity.pdbx_description
1 polymer ?
#
loop_
_entity_poly.entity_id
_entity_poly.type
_entity_poly.pdbx_seq_one_letter_code
_entity_poly.pdbx_strand_id
1 'polypeptide(L)'
;MFLPLKICHNLREKAIKGTPMEYKQIYTNCWQLEPKNRPSISDVLTRLKSVSLDSVFEGDDENPIKYLLPPPPFDTSNHFTSEYSSNLSSLYIPDD
;
A
#
# COMPACT_ATOMS: atom_id res chain seq x y z
N MET A 1 -21.01 -5.40 -9.46
CA MET A 1 -19.89 -4.85 -10.27
C MET A 1 -18.65 -5.68 -10.00
N PHE A 2 -18.06 -6.30 -11.03
CA PHE A 2 -16.93 -7.22 -10.90
C PHE A 2 -15.61 -6.47 -10.62
N LEU A 3 -14.77 -7.01 -9.74
CA LEU A 3 -13.48 -6.42 -9.34
C LEU A 3 -12.51 -6.20 -10.54
N PRO A 4 -12.35 -7.14 -11.48
CA PRO A 4 -11.47 -6.93 -12.64
C PRO A 4 -11.86 -5.71 -13.48
N LEU A 5 -13.17 -5.50 -13.70
CA LEU A 5 -13.66 -4.34 -14.46
C LEU A 5 -13.32 -3.01 -13.79
N LYS A 6 -13.32 -2.94 -12.45
CA LYS A 6 -12.91 -1.72 -11.73
C LYS A 6 -11.43 -1.41 -11.97
N ILE A 7 -10.58 -2.43 -11.91
CA ILE A 7 -9.13 -2.28 -12.09
C ILE A 7 -8.79 -1.83 -13.52
N CYS A 8 -9.48 -2.38 -14.53
CA CYS A 8 -9.32 -1.99 -15.93
C CYS A 8 -9.69 -0.52 -16.17
N HIS A 9 -10.66 0.02 -15.43
CA HIS A 9 -11.02 1.45 -15.47
C HIS A 9 -10.12 2.32 -14.58
N ASN A 10 -8.97 1.81 -14.15
CA ASN A 10 -8.03 2.48 -13.27
C ASN A 10 -8.64 2.93 -11.92
N LEU A 11 -9.75 2.29 -11.51
CA LEU A 11 -10.29 2.50 -10.17
C LEU A 11 -9.37 1.80 -9.17
N ARG A 12 -9.07 2.50 -8.09
CA ARG A 12 -8.23 2.07 -6.97
C ARG A 12 -8.94 2.35 -5.65
N GLU A 13 -8.44 1.83 -4.53
CA GLU A 13 -9.00 2.21 -3.24
C GLU A 13 -8.87 3.71 -3.00
N LYS A 14 -9.76 4.20 -2.14
CA LYS A 14 -9.65 5.54 -1.60
C LYS A 14 -8.54 5.55 -0.54
N ALA A 15 -7.77 6.63 -0.51
CA ALA A 15 -6.81 6.84 0.56
C ALA A 15 -7.53 6.94 1.91
N ILE A 16 -6.90 6.41 2.96
CA ILE A 16 -7.47 6.39 4.32
C ILE A 16 -6.99 7.64 5.06
N LYS A 17 -7.90 8.35 5.72
CA LYS A 17 -7.54 9.50 6.57
C LYS A 17 -6.50 9.08 7.61
N GLY A 18 -5.49 9.91 7.82
CA GLY A 18 -4.37 9.63 8.74
C GLY A 18 -3.22 8.85 8.10
N THR A 19 -3.35 8.43 6.83
CA THR A 19 -2.22 7.80 6.11
C THR A 19 -1.13 8.84 5.85
N PRO A 20 0.16 8.56 6.14
CA PRO A 20 1.25 9.47 5.80
C PRO A 20 1.24 9.82 4.30
N MET A 21 1.35 11.12 3.99
CA MET A 21 1.20 11.62 2.63
C MET A 21 2.21 11.00 1.66
N GLU A 22 3.45 10.84 2.11
CA GLU A 22 4.52 10.25 1.32
C GLU A 22 4.29 8.76 1.08
N TYR A 23 3.80 8.03 2.09
CA TYR A 23 3.38 6.64 1.91
C TYR A 23 2.23 6.52 0.90
N LYS A 24 1.24 7.44 0.97
CA LYS A 24 0.17 7.54 -0.03
C LYS A 24 0.72 7.68 -1.44
N GLN A 25 1.67 8.58 -1.64
CA GLN A 25 2.31 8.78 -2.93
C GLN A 25 3.09 7.54 -3.40
N ILE A 26 3.75 6.80 -2.50
CA ILE A 26 4.49 5.59 -2.85
C ILE A 26 3.56 4.54 -3.45
N TYR A 27 2.51 4.12 -2.73
CA TYR A 27 1.61 3.10 -3.28
C TYR A 27 0.83 3.63 -4.49
N THR A 28 0.58 4.95 -4.53
CA THR A 28 -0.07 5.59 -5.69
C THR A 28 0.78 5.53 -6.96
N ASN A 29 2.10 5.52 -6.82
CA ASN A 29 3.02 5.36 -7.94
C ASN A 29 3.21 3.88 -8.32
N CYS A 30 3.10 2.95 -7.36
CA CYS A 30 3.28 1.51 -7.61
C CYS A 30 2.23 0.92 -8.56
N TRP A 31 1.02 1.48 -8.60
CA TRP A 31 -0.09 0.93 -9.39
C TRP A 31 -0.49 1.77 -10.60
N GLN A 32 0.45 2.60 -11.09
CA GLN A 32 0.27 3.35 -12.34
C GLN A 32 -0.19 2.41 -13.46
N LEU A 33 -1.12 2.89 -14.27
CA LEU A 33 -1.75 2.10 -15.35
C LEU A 33 -0.68 1.55 -16.30
N GLU A 34 0.21 2.44 -16.76
CA GLU A 34 1.37 2.10 -17.58
C GLU A 34 2.47 1.43 -16.73
N PRO A 35 2.84 0.16 -17.02
CA PRO A 35 3.84 -0.56 -16.22
C PRO A 35 5.20 0.15 -16.15
N LYS A 36 5.61 0.81 -17.24
CA LYS A 36 6.85 1.59 -17.32
C LYS A 36 6.92 2.80 -16.40
N ASN A 37 5.76 3.29 -15.93
CA ASN A 37 5.68 4.43 -15.01
C ASN A 37 5.75 4.01 -13.54
N ARG A 38 5.74 2.69 -13.26
CA ARG A 38 5.85 2.17 -11.91
C ARG A 38 7.30 2.30 -11.44
N PRO A 39 7.53 2.70 -10.17
CA PRO A 39 8.87 2.73 -9.60
C PRO A 39 9.47 1.33 -9.51
N SER A 40 10.80 1.24 -9.55
CA SER A 40 11.48 -0.02 -9.25
C SER A 40 11.32 -0.38 -7.77
N ILE A 41 11.48 -1.66 -7.42
CA ILE A 41 11.43 -2.07 -6.01
C ILE A 41 12.52 -1.37 -5.17
N SER A 42 13.67 -1.06 -5.77
CA SER A 42 14.75 -0.30 -5.13
C SER A 42 14.32 1.14 -4.81
N ASP A 43 13.62 1.80 -5.73
CA ASP A 43 13.08 3.15 -5.51
C ASP A 43 12.03 3.15 -4.41
N VAL A 44 11.14 2.15 -4.42
CA VAL A 44 10.11 1.97 -3.38
C VAL A 44 10.76 1.81 -2.02
N LEU A 45 11.74 0.90 -1.88
CA LEU A 45 12.46 0.68 -0.62
C LEU A 45 13.17 1.94 -0.14
N THR A 46 13.84 2.66 -1.05
CA THR A 46 14.54 3.90 -0.73
C THR A 46 13.57 4.96 -0.19
N ARG A 47 12.43 5.15 -0.86
CA ARG A 47 11.41 6.10 -0.42
C ARG A 47 10.77 5.69 0.90
N LEU A 48 10.47 4.41 1.09
CA LEU A 48 9.88 3.89 2.33
C LEU A 48 10.78 4.14 3.53
N LYS A 49 12.10 4.01 3.38
CA LYS A 49 13.08 4.30 4.44
C LYS A 49 13.11 5.78 4.86
N SER A 50 12.67 6.68 4.00
CA SER A 50 12.68 8.13 4.23
C SER A 50 11.31 8.73 4.49
N VAL A 51 10.24 7.92 4.64
CA VAL A 51 8.89 8.43 4.85
C VAL A 51 8.80 9.18 6.19
N SER A 52 8.32 10.43 6.14
CA SER A 52 7.85 11.17 7.30
C SER A 52 6.42 10.75 7.67
N LEU A 53 6.18 10.58 8.97
CA LEU A 53 4.86 10.28 9.53
C LEU A 53 4.11 11.55 9.98
N ASP A 54 4.76 12.72 9.91
CA ASP A 54 4.21 13.97 10.46
C ASP A 54 3.11 14.56 9.57
N SER A 55 3.23 14.37 8.25
CA SER A 55 2.24 14.83 7.27
C SER A 55 1.32 13.67 6.89
N VAL A 56 0.02 13.82 7.21
CA VAL A 56 -0.99 12.80 6.92
C VAL A 56 -2.03 13.32 5.93
N PHE A 57 -2.67 12.38 5.23
CA PHE A 57 -3.79 12.65 4.36
C PHE A 57 -5.06 12.88 5.20
N GLU A 58 -5.70 14.04 5.03
CA GLU A 58 -6.87 14.43 5.83
C GLU A 58 -8.22 13.90 5.31
N GLY A 59 -8.23 13.28 4.12
CA GLY A 59 -9.46 12.89 3.44
C GLY A 59 -9.91 13.93 2.42
N ASP A 60 -10.79 13.52 1.50
CA ASP A 60 -11.59 14.43 0.67
C ASP A 60 -12.88 14.70 1.47
N ASP A 61 -13.31 15.96 1.60
CA ASP A 61 -14.51 16.37 2.36
C ASP A 61 -15.79 15.79 1.72
N GLU A 62 -16.08 14.51 1.95
CA GLU A 62 -17.22 13.79 1.38
C GLU A 62 -17.97 13.01 2.47
N ASN A 63 -19.15 13.55 2.82
CA ASN A 63 -20.23 13.07 3.70
C ASN A 63 -19.87 11.99 4.77
N PRO A 64 -19.89 12.33 6.08
CA PRO A 64 -19.48 11.47 7.20
C PRO A 64 -20.13 10.08 7.30
N ILE A 65 -21.25 9.82 6.63
CA ILE A 65 -22.07 8.63 6.87
C ILE A 65 -21.58 7.36 6.12
N LYS A 66 -20.69 7.46 5.12
CA LYS A 66 -20.33 6.28 4.28
C LYS A 66 -19.28 5.33 4.87
N TYR A 67 -18.50 5.78 5.85
CA TYR A 67 -17.35 5.02 6.40
C TYR A 67 -17.61 4.42 7.79
N LEU A 68 -18.86 4.36 8.25
CA LEU A 68 -19.24 3.73 9.52
C LEU A 68 -19.14 2.19 9.52
N LEU A 69 -18.71 1.57 8.41
CA LEU A 69 -18.24 0.19 8.47
C LEU A 69 -16.89 0.20 9.19
N PRO A 70 -16.78 -0.42 10.37
CA PRO A 70 -15.52 -0.45 11.10
C PRO A 70 -14.43 -1.02 10.18
N PRO A 71 -13.19 -0.49 10.25
CA PRO A 71 -12.07 -1.13 9.60
C PRO A 71 -12.05 -2.61 10.01
N PRO A 72 -11.70 -3.54 9.10
CA PRO A 72 -11.47 -4.92 9.50
C PRO A 72 -10.55 -4.91 10.73
N PRO A 73 -10.83 -5.72 11.76
CA PRO A 73 -10.05 -5.71 12.99
C PRO A 73 -8.57 -5.81 12.64
N PHE A 74 -7.82 -4.79 13.07
CA PHE A 74 -6.39 -4.73 12.92
C PHE A 74 -5.82 -5.69 13.97
N ASP A 75 -5.43 -6.89 13.55
CA ASP A 75 -4.77 -7.85 14.45
C ASP A 75 -3.40 -7.30 14.84
N THR A 76 -3.36 -6.57 15.96
CA THR A 76 -2.13 -6.28 16.71
C THR A 76 -1.69 -7.53 17.48
N SER A 77 -1.43 -8.63 16.77
CA SER A 77 -0.58 -9.68 17.32
C SER A 77 0.87 -9.32 16.98
N ASN A 78 1.61 -8.87 17.99
CA ASN A 78 3.05 -8.60 17.89
C ASN A 78 3.85 -9.92 17.72
N HIS A 79 3.67 -10.64 16.61
CA HIS A 79 4.52 -11.79 16.24
C HIS A 79 5.42 -11.53 15.02
N PHE A 80 5.27 -10.39 14.34
CA PHE A 80 6.06 -10.07 13.14
C PHE A 80 7.45 -9.50 13.49
N THR A 81 8.38 -10.37 13.88
CA THR A 81 9.83 -10.18 13.61
C THR A 81 10.60 -11.50 13.44
N SER A 82 10.07 -12.64 13.89
CA SER A 82 10.78 -13.93 13.80
C SER A 82 10.66 -14.62 12.42
N GLU A 83 9.46 -14.62 11.81
CA GLU A 83 9.20 -15.41 10.61
C GLU A 83 9.70 -14.78 9.29
N TYR A 84 9.95 -13.47 9.25
CA TYR A 84 10.47 -12.83 8.03
C TYR A 84 11.95 -13.19 7.80
N SER A 85 12.72 -13.29 8.88
CA SER A 85 14.16 -13.59 8.81
C SER A 85 14.45 -15.04 8.41
N SER A 86 13.57 -15.99 8.76
CA SER A 86 13.75 -17.41 8.46
C SER A 86 13.33 -17.82 7.05
N ASN A 87 12.56 -17.00 6.34
CA ASN A 87 12.08 -17.33 4.99
C ASN A 87 12.96 -16.79 3.85
N LEU A 88 14.00 -16.00 4.16
CA LEU A 88 14.90 -15.47 3.11
C LEU A 88 15.76 -16.57 2.46
N SER A 89 16.05 -17.66 3.18
CA SER A 89 16.81 -18.81 2.66
C SER A 89 16.02 -19.70 1.70
N SER A 90 14.69 -19.58 1.65
CA SER A 90 13.83 -20.43 0.83
C SER A 90 13.42 -19.79 -0.51
N LEU A 91 13.89 -18.57 -0.81
CA LEU A 91 13.62 -17.86 -2.07
C LEU A 91 14.61 -18.22 -3.20
N TYR A 92 15.33 -19.34 -3.08
CA TYR A 92 16.17 -19.86 -4.15
C TYR A 92 15.29 -20.26 -5.34
N ILE A 93 15.25 -19.40 -6.35
CA ILE A 93 14.69 -19.74 -7.67
C ILE A 93 15.86 -20.32 -8.46
N PRO A 94 15.82 -21.60 -8.87
CA PRO A 94 16.89 -22.18 -9.67
C PRO A 94 17.03 -21.44 -11.00
N ASP A 95 18.26 -21.18 -11.40
CA ASP A 95 18.60 -20.70 -12.74
C ASP A 95 18.26 -21.79 -13.77
N ASP A 96 17.50 -21.43 -14.81
CA ASP A 96 17.37 -22.19 -16.06
C ASP A 96 18.58 -21.90 -16.97
#